data_AF-A0A958IXG9-F1
#
_entry.id   AF-A0A958IXG9-F1
#
_cell.length_a   1.000
_cell.length_b   1.000
_cell.length_c   1.000
_cell.angle_alpha   90.00
_cell.angle_beta   90.00
_cell.angle_gamma   90.00
#
_symmetry.space_group_name_H-M   'P 1'
#
loop_
_entity.id
_entity.type
_entity.pdbx_description
1 polymer ?
#
loop_
_entity_poly.entity_id
_entity_poly.type
_entity_poly.pdbx_seq_one_letter_code
_entity_poly.pdbx_strand_id
1 'polypeptide(L)'
;LINDVGLEIIRHQVKKPLHGLKIANYYGCQIVRPEHVFDDCENPMTMDNLFESLGAENVYFPFKVSCCGGMLMTTTENVALRLSKEILENARENAADCIVTTCPLCQMNLEAYQRRINRVYGTRLSMPILFFTQVMGVALGIDEKRLGISRNFYRCERLETIARSASESHYATTVNA
;
A
#
# COMPACT_ATOMS: atom_id res chain seq x y z
N LEU A 1 8.45 -12.29 7.39
CA LEU A 1 7.73 -11.32 8.25
C LEU A 1 6.49 -11.96 8.89
N ILE A 2 5.42 -12.22 8.13
CA ILE A 2 4.18 -12.76 8.71
C ILE A 2 4.39 -14.17 9.29
N ASN A 3 5.09 -15.05 8.56
CA ASN A 3 5.36 -16.42 9.03
C ASN A 3 6.39 -16.48 10.17
N ASP A 4 7.27 -15.47 10.28
CA ASP A 4 8.37 -15.48 11.25
C ASP A 4 8.01 -14.74 12.55
N VAL A 5 7.31 -13.61 12.43
CA VAL A 5 6.95 -12.72 13.55
C VAL A 5 5.49 -12.90 13.94
N GLY A 6 4.59 -13.15 12.98
CA GLY A 6 3.15 -13.26 13.24
C GLY A 6 2.43 -11.92 13.34
N LEU A 7 1.16 -11.92 12.92
CA LEU A 7 0.30 -10.72 12.96
C LEU A 7 0.04 -10.25 14.39
N GLU A 8 -0.06 -11.17 15.35
CA GLU A 8 -0.37 -10.82 16.74
C GLU A 8 0.77 -10.03 17.39
N ILE A 9 2.02 -10.42 17.16
CA ILE A 9 3.17 -9.67 17.68
C ILE A 9 3.23 -8.29 17.01
N ILE A 10 3.00 -8.22 15.70
CA ILE A 10 2.98 -6.94 14.97
C ILE A 10 1.91 -6.00 15.52
N ARG A 11 0.70 -6.51 15.78
CA ARG A 11 -0.41 -5.76 16.37
C ARG A 11 -0.05 -5.15 17.72
N HIS A 12 0.60 -5.91 18.59
CA HIS A 12 1.04 -5.42 19.92
C HIS A 12 2.14 -4.35 19.85
N GLN A 13 2.84 -4.21 18.72
CA GLN A 13 3.89 -3.20 18.54
C GLN A 13 3.35 -1.89 17.94
N VAL A 14 2.06 -1.82 17.61
CA VAL A 14 1.43 -0.62 17.06
C VAL A 14 1.48 0.51 18.09
N LYS A 15 2.02 1.66 17.67
CA LYS A 15 2.09 2.91 18.45
C LYS A 15 1.19 4.00 17.89
N LYS A 16 0.86 3.90 16.60
CA LYS A 16 -0.01 4.83 15.87
C LYS A 16 -0.97 4.03 14.99
N PRO A 17 -2.11 3.58 15.52
CA PRO A 17 -3.09 2.85 14.73
C PRO A 17 -3.47 3.62 13.47
N LEU A 18 -3.60 2.93 12.34
CA LEU A 18 -3.86 3.53 11.03
C LEU A 18 -5.35 3.83 10.80
N HIS A 19 -6.09 4.16 11.85
CA HIS A 19 -7.54 4.34 11.80
C HIS A 19 -7.97 5.41 10.80
N GLY A 20 -8.97 5.08 9.99
CA GLY A 20 -9.49 5.96 8.94
C GLY A 20 -8.61 6.10 7.70
N LEU A 21 -7.51 5.34 7.60
CA LEU A 21 -6.72 5.22 6.37
C LEU A 21 -7.26 4.08 5.51
N LYS A 22 -7.76 4.41 4.31
CA LYS A 22 -8.29 3.44 3.34
C LYS A 22 -7.22 3.01 2.35
N ILE A 23 -6.90 1.73 2.34
CA ILE A 23 -5.79 1.17 1.56
C ILE A 23 -6.32 0.25 0.46
N ALA A 24 -5.84 0.46 -0.76
CA ALA A 24 -5.88 -0.54 -1.81
C ALA A 24 -4.58 -1.37 -1.77
N ASN A 25 -4.69 -2.63 -1.32
CA ASN A 25 -3.56 -3.54 -1.17
C ASN A 25 -3.13 -4.11 -2.53
N TYR A 26 -2.04 -3.60 -3.07
CA TYR A 26 -1.48 -4.05 -4.35
C TYR A 26 -0.24 -4.92 -4.15
N TYR A 27 -0.46 -6.23 -4.17
CA TYR A 27 0.57 -7.26 -4.02
C TYR A 27 1.50 -7.29 -5.24
N GLY A 28 0.96 -6.95 -6.41
CA GLY A 28 1.65 -7.13 -7.68
C GLY A 28 1.68 -8.61 -8.09
N CYS A 29 2.19 -8.85 -9.29
CA CYS A 29 2.01 -10.14 -9.94
C CYS A 29 2.97 -11.24 -9.46
N GLN A 30 4.16 -10.91 -8.94
CA GLN A 30 5.20 -11.91 -8.66
C GLN A 30 5.24 -12.42 -7.23
N ILE A 31 4.63 -11.72 -6.26
CA ILE A 31 4.78 -12.11 -4.85
C ILE A 31 4.00 -13.38 -4.50
N VAL A 32 2.93 -13.67 -5.24
CA VAL A 32 2.06 -14.85 -5.03
C VAL A 32 2.10 -15.85 -6.17
N ARG A 33 2.92 -15.64 -7.21
CA ARG A 33 3.03 -16.50 -8.39
C ARG A 33 4.50 -16.86 -8.65
N PRO A 34 4.79 -18.02 -9.26
CA PRO A 34 3.85 -18.98 -9.85
C PRO A 34 3.29 -20.01 -8.87
N GLU A 35 3.82 -20.10 -7.65
CA GLU A 35 3.47 -21.13 -6.69
C GLU A 35 2.63 -20.58 -5.54
N HIS A 36 1.62 -21.35 -5.11
CA HIS A 36 0.69 -21.03 -4.02
C HIS A 36 1.29 -21.28 -2.62
N VAL A 37 2.61 -21.14 -2.44
CA VAL A 37 3.28 -21.49 -1.17
C VAL A 37 3.09 -20.41 -0.11
N PHE A 38 3.02 -19.14 -0.53
CA PHE A 38 2.94 -18.00 0.38
C PHE A 38 1.51 -17.54 0.64
N ASP A 39 0.70 -17.41 -0.42
CA ASP A 39 -0.68 -16.91 -0.36
C ASP A 39 -1.44 -17.39 -1.61
N ASP A 40 -2.73 -17.07 -1.71
CA ASP A 40 -3.54 -17.35 -2.90
C ASP A 40 -3.07 -16.53 -4.12
N CYS A 41 -2.95 -17.17 -5.29
CA CYS A 41 -2.46 -16.52 -6.52
C CYS A 41 -3.40 -15.46 -7.11
N GLU A 42 -4.69 -15.51 -6.78
CA GLU A 42 -5.74 -14.67 -7.37
C GLU A 42 -6.36 -13.71 -6.35
N ASN A 43 -6.56 -14.16 -5.12
CA ASN A 43 -7.09 -13.34 -4.03
C ASN A 43 -6.27 -13.48 -2.75
N PRO A 44 -5.03 -12.96 -2.73
CA PRO A 44 -4.21 -12.99 -1.53
C PRO A 44 -4.75 -12.09 -0.43
N MET A 45 -4.52 -12.51 0.82
CA MET A 45 -5.05 -11.85 2.02
C MET A 45 -3.97 -11.46 3.04
N THR A 46 -2.72 -11.84 2.84
CA THR A 46 -1.64 -11.62 3.82
C THR A 46 -1.38 -10.13 4.10
N MET A 47 -1.35 -9.29 3.07
CA MET A 47 -1.16 -7.85 3.21
C MET A 47 -2.43 -7.15 3.70
N ASP A 48 -3.61 -7.65 3.33
CA ASP A 48 -4.89 -7.17 3.85
C ASP A 48 -4.96 -7.39 5.36
N ASN A 49 -4.71 -8.62 5.82
CA ASN A 49 -4.68 -8.98 7.24
C ASN A 49 -3.60 -8.20 8.00
N LEU A 50 -2.45 -7.96 7.36
CA LEU A 50 -1.40 -7.11 7.93
C LEU A 50 -1.90 -5.69 8.17
N PHE A 51 -2.45 -5.00 7.17
CA PHE A 51 -2.86 -3.61 7.35
C PHE A 51 -4.11 -3.46 8.23
N GLU A 52 -5.01 -4.45 8.23
CA GLU A 52 -6.11 -4.53 9.18
C GLU A 52 -5.58 -4.67 10.62
N SER A 53 -4.57 -5.51 10.86
CA SER A 53 -3.93 -5.63 12.18
C SER A 53 -3.26 -4.34 12.67
N LEU A 54 -2.90 -3.44 11.74
CA LEU A 54 -2.34 -2.12 12.02
C LEU A 54 -3.43 -1.04 12.16
N GLY A 55 -4.71 -1.40 12.02
CA GLY A 55 -5.88 -0.53 12.19
C GLY A 55 -6.35 0.20 10.93
N ALA A 56 -5.80 -0.11 9.75
CA ALA A 56 -6.23 0.46 8.48
C ALA A 56 -7.50 -0.22 7.94
N GLU A 57 -8.19 0.46 7.01
CA GLU A 57 -9.37 -0.06 6.31
C GLU A 57 -8.98 -0.54 4.91
N ASN A 58 -9.18 -1.82 4.61
CA ASN A 58 -8.93 -2.35 3.28
C ASN A 58 -10.14 -2.06 2.37
N VAL A 59 -9.94 -1.35 1.26
CA VAL A 59 -11.02 -1.15 0.28
C VAL A 59 -11.20 -2.39 -0.59
N TYR A 60 -12.38 -2.54 -1.19
CA TYR A 60 -12.54 -3.52 -2.26
C TYR A 60 -11.60 -3.18 -3.42
N PHE A 61 -10.75 -4.13 -3.80
CA PHE A 61 -9.72 -3.87 -4.81
C PHE A 61 -9.41 -5.15 -5.59
N PRO A 62 -10.12 -5.44 -6.69
CA PRO A 62 -9.91 -6.66 -7.49
C PRO A 62 -8.58 -6.69 -8.25
N PHE A 63 -7.84 -5.58 -8.31
CA PHE A 63 -6.56 -5.47 -9.01
C PHE A 63 -5.34 -5.88 -8.16
N LYS A 64 -5.53 -6.55 -7.02
CA LYS A 64 -4.46 -6.93 -6.06
C LYS A 64 -3.21 -7.51 -6.74
N VAL A 65 -3.41 -8.39 -7.70
CA VAL A 65 -2.36 -9.18 -8.39
C VAL A 65 -2.21 -8.84 -9.87
N SER A 66 -2.94 -7.85 -10.38
CA SER A 66 -2.86 -7.43 -11.79
C SER A 66 -1.48 -6.88 -12.11
N CYS A 67 -0.95 -7.10 -13.31
CA CYS A 67 0.36 -6.58 -13.71
C CYS A 67 0.36 -5.05 -13.86
N CYS A 68 1.32 -4.35 -13.28
CA CYS A 68 1.47 -2.89 -13.42
C CYS A 68 2.02 -2.44 -14.79
N GLY A 69 2.44 -3.38 -15.66
CA GLY A 69 3.11 -3.06 -16.91
C GLY A 69 4.61 -2.75 -16.76
N GLY A 70 5.19 -3.00 -15.59
CA GLY A 70 6.63 -3.01 -15.24
C GLY A 70 7.60 -2.90 -16.42
N MET A 71 7.90 -4.06 -16.98
CA MET A 71 8.88 -4.27 -18.05
C MET A 71 8.39 -3.81 -19.43
N LEU A 72 7.10 -3.47 -19.55
CA LEU A 72 6.50 -3.02 -20.81
C LEU A 72 6.64 -1.51 -21.02
N MET A 73 7.01 -0.73 -19.99
CA MET A 73 7.15 0.72 -20.14
C MET A 73 8.17 1.15 -21.20
N THR A 74 9.22 0.35 -21.40
CA THR A 74 10.28 0.66 -22.38
C THR A 74 10.05 0.06 -23.75
N THR A 75 9.20 -0.96 -23.86
CA THR A 75 9.00 -1.74 -25.09
C THR A 75 7.64 -1.51 -25.73
N THR A 76 6.57 -1.53 -24.93
CA THR A 76 5.18 -1.38 -25.37
C THR A 76 4.44 -0.44 -24.43
N GLU A 77 4.91 0.81 -24.39
CA GLU A 77 4.50 1.79 -23.38
C GLU A 77 2.99 2.02 -23.33
N ASN A 78 2.30 2.09 -24.48
CA ASN A 78 0.85 2.30 -24.51
C ASN A 78 0.08 1.21 -23.76
N VAL A 79 0.56 -0.04 -23.80
CA VAL A 79 -0.03 -1.14 -23.03
C VAL A 79 0.26 -0.96 -21.54
N ALA A 80 1.50 -0.61 -21.20
CA ALA A 80 1.90 -0.39 -19.81
C ALA A 80 1.11 0.76 -19.14
N LEU A 81 0.94 1.89 -19.86
CA LEU A 81 0.16 3.03 -19.38
C LEU A 81 -1.31 2.67 -19.17
N ARG A 82 -1.90 1.88 -20.08
CA ARG A 82 -3.29 1.40 -19.93
C ARG A 82 -3.44 0.53 -18.68
N LEU A 83 -2.56 -0.45 -18.48
CA LEU A 83 -2.59 -1.34 -17.31
C LEU A 83 -2.46 -0.57 -15.99
N SER A 84 -1.48 0.34 -15.91
CA SER A 84 -1.32 1.21 -14.74
C SER A 84 -2.55 2.10 -14.51
N LYS A 85 -3.16 2.64 -15.58
CA LYS A 85 -4.36 3.46 -15.49
C LYS A 85 -5.53 2.69 -14.87
N GLU A 86 -5.79 1.47 -15.33
CA GLU A 86 -6.89 0.63 -14.82
C GLU A 86 -6.75 0.38 -13.31
N ILE A 87 -5.54 0.07 -12.84
CA ILE A 87 -5.23 -0.11 -11.42
C ILE A 87 -5.53 1.17 -10.62
N LEU A 88 -5.04 2.32 -11.10
CA LEU A 88 -5.21 3.61 -10.44
C LEU A 88 -6.66 4.09 -10.41
N GLU A 89 -7.39 3.92 -11.51
CA GLU A 89 -8.80 4.27 -11.62
C GLU A 89 -9.63 3.42 -10.67
N ASN A 90 -9.38 2.11 -10.63
CA ASN A 90 -10.12 1.21 -9.75
C ASN A 90 -9.90 1.53 -8.25
N ALA A 91 -8.66 1.83 -7.84
CA ALA A 91 -8.39 2.25 -6.46
C ALA A 91 -9.13 3.56 -6.11
N ARG A 92 -9.15 4.53 -7.03
CA ARG A 92 -9.87 5.79 -6.86
C ARG A 92 -11.39 5.58 -6.79
N GLU A 93 -11.94 4.73 -7.64
CA GLU A 93 -13.39 4.40 -7.69
C GLU A 93 -13.85 3.71 -6.40
N ASN A 94 -12.97 2.92 -5.77
CA ASN A 94 -13.22 2.29 -4.47
C ASN A 94 -12.83 3.19 -3.28
N ALA A 95 -12.60 4.49 -3.52
CA ALA A 95 -12.31 5.49 -2.50
C ALA A 95 -11.09 5.18 -1.61
N ALA A 96 -10.05 4.57 -2.18
CA ALA A 96 -8.76 4.41 -1.51
C ALA A 96 -8.08 5.77 -1.29
N ASP A 97 -7.46 5.97 -0.13
CA ASP A 97 -6.59 7.13 0.14
C ASP A 97 -5.18 6.91 -0.43
N CYS A 98 -4.79 5.65 -0.60
CA CYS A 98 -3.53 5.25 -1.23
C CYS A 98 -3.58 3.82 -1.78
N ILE A 99 -2.65 3.53 -2.68
CA ILE A 99 -2.26 2.16 -3.03
C ILE A 99 -0.99 1.81 -2.27
N VAL A 100 -0.98 0.65 -1.60
CA VAL A 100 0.21 0.14 -0.93
C VAL A 100 0.79 -1.02 -1.71
N THR A 101 2.09 -0.95 -1.96
CA THR A 101 2.83 -1.88 -2.82
C THR A 101 3.95 -2.60 -2.07
N THR A 102 4.29 -3.81 -2.54
CA THR A 102 5.44 -4.60 -2.05
C THR A 102 6.59 -4.70 -3.06
N CYS A 103 6.37 -4.20 -4.28
CA CYS A 103 7.33 -4.27 -5.38
C CYS A 103 7.80 -2.85 -5.79
N PRO A 104 9.10 -2.53 -5.69
CA PRO A 104 9.62 -1.21 -6.05
C PRO A 104 9.35 -0.81 -7.51
N LEU A 105 9.39 -1.78 -8.44
CA LEU A 105 9.06 -1.53 -9.84
C LEU A 105 7.58 -1.15 -10.00
N CYS A 106 6.69 -1.78 -9.25
CA CYS A 106 5.28 -1.43 -9.25
C CYS A 106 5.04 -0.04 -8.69
N GLN A 107 5.70 0.30 -7.57
CA GLN A 107 5.65 1.65 -7.01
C GLN A 107 6.07 2.68 -8.05
N MET A 108 7.27 2.52 -8.63
CA MET A 108 7.78 3.44 -9.64
C MET A 108 6.79 3.62 -10.80
N ASN A 109 6.20 2.53 -11.30
CA ASN A 109 5.34 2.61 -12.47
C ASN A 109 3.99 3.27 -12.17
N LEU A 110 3.34 2.88 -11.07
CA LEU A 110 2.06 3.47 -10.67
C LEU A 110 2.22 4.91 -10.20
N GLU A 111 3.40 5.29 -9.71
CA GLU A 111 3.68 6.63 -9.19
C GLU A 111 4.18 7.58 -10.28
N ALA A 112 5.29 7.27 -10.95
CA ALA A 112 5.96 8.21 -11.85
C ALA A 112 5.15 8.52 -13.12
N TYR A 113 4.37 7.56 -13.62
CA TYR A 113 3.71 7.70 -14.92
C TYR A 113 2.31 8.30 -14.87
N GLN A 114 1.75 8.61 -13.69
CA GLN A 114 0.38 9.17 -13.61
C GLN A 114 0.21 10.46 -14.42
N ARG A 115 1.23 11.34 -14.47
CA ARG A 115 1.19 12.56 -15.30
C ARG A 115 1.10 12.24 -16.79
N ARG A 116 1.81 11.19 -17.24
CA ARG A 116 1.77 10.73 -18.62
C ARG A 116 0.42 10.09 -18.93
N ILE A 117 -0.09 9.25 -18.04
CA ILE A 117 -1.42 8.65 -18.12
C ILE A 117 -2.49 9.75 -18.26
N ASN A 118 -2.45 10.77 -17.41
CA ASN A 118 -3.35 11.92 -17.47
C ASN A 118 -3.30 12.64 -18.83
N ARG A 119 -2.11 12.83 -19.40
CA ARG A 119 -1.95 13.46 -20.71
C ARG A 119 -2.52 12.60 -21.85
N VAL A 120 -2.25 11.30 -21.84
CA VAL A 120 -2.63 10.38 -22.91
C VAL A 120 -4.14 10.10 -22.90
N TYR A 121 -4.72 9.91 -21.71
CA TYR A 121 -6.11 9.49 -21.55
C TYR A 121 -7.06 10.61 -21.11
N GLY A 122 -6.57 11.83 -20.92
CA GLY A 122 -7.39 12.96 -20.43
C GLY A 122 -7.87 12.80 -18.99
N THR A 123 -7.21 11.96 -18.19
CA THR A 123 -7.59 11.71 -16.79
C THR A 123 -6.96 12.73 -15.84
N ARG A 124 -7.36 12.70 -14.55
CA ARG A 124 -6.86 13.56 -13.47
C ARG A 124 -6.45 12.74 -12.25
N LEU A 125 -5.71 11.66 -12.49
CA LEU A 125 -5.19 10.78 -11.45
C LEU A 125 -4.08 11.49 -10.65
N SER A 126 -4.12 11.31 -9.34
CA SER A 126 -3.12 11.80 -8.38
C SER A 126 -3.07 10.88 -7.16
N MET A 127 -3.21 9.57 -7.39
CA MET A 127 -3.32 8.55 -6.35
C MET A 127 -1.97 8.39 -5.63
N PRO A 128 -1.91 8.53 -4.29
CA PRO A 128 -0.71 8.25 -3.53
C PRO A 128 -0.32 6.78 -3.62
N ILE A 129 0.95 6.52 -3.95
CA ILE A 129 1.52 5.16 -3.98
C ILE A 129 2.59 5.08 -2.90
N LEU A 130 2.46 4.09 -2.02
CA LEU A 130 3.33 3.92 -0.86
C LEU A 130 3.94 2.53 -0.87
N PHE A 131 5.17 2.42 -0.37
CA PHE A 131 5.77 1.12 -0.11
C PHE A 131 5.27 0.60 1.25
N PHE A 132 5.00 -0.70 1.36
CA PHE A 132 4.37 -1.28 2.55
C PHE A 132 5.14 -0.98 3.85
N THR A 133 6.48 -0.95 3.81
CA THR A 133 7.30 -0.64 4.99
C THR A 133 7.18 0.82 5.44
N GLN A 134 6.85 1.76 4.54
CA GLN A 134 6.60 3.15 4.91
C GLN A 134 5.34 3.23 5.79
N VAL A 135 4.27 2.56 5.36
CA VAL A 135 2.98 2.54 6.08
C VAL A 135 3.11 1.81 7.41
N MET A 136 3.73 0.64 7.40
CA MET A 136 4.07 -0.09 8.63
C MET A 136 4.92 0.74 9.59
N GLY A 137 5.93 1.45 9.06
CA GLY A 137 6.81 2.27 9.86
C GLY A 137 6.08 3.37 10.61
N VAL A 138 5.09 4.01 9.98
CA VAL A 138 4.21 4.98 10.63
C VAL A 138 3.47 4.31 11.79
N ALA A 139 2.85 3.15 11.54
CA ALA A 139 2.08 2.42 12.56
C ALA A 139 2.94 2.03 13.78
N LEU A 140 4.21 1.70 13.55
CA LEU A 140 5.20 1.35 14.58
C LEU A 140 5.85 2.58 15.24
N GLY A 141 5.45 3.80 14.85
CA GLY A 141 5.93 5.06 15.43
C GLY A 141 7.31 5.51 14.95
N ILE A 142 7.77 5.07 13.77
CA ILE A 142 8.98 5.58 13.14
C ILE A 142 8.70 6.98 12.57
N ASP A 143 9.66 7.89 12.75
CA ASP A 143 9.58 9.26 12.25
C ASP A 143 9.39 9.34 10.73
N GLU A 144 8.47 10.20 10.26
CA GLU A 144 8.10 10.31 8.84
C GLU A 144 9.27 10.72 7.94
N LYS A 145 10.24 11.48 8.46
CA LYS A 145 11.42 11.89 7.68
C LYS A 145 12.35 10.72 7.42
N ARG A 146 12.49 9.80 8.39
CA ARG A 146 13.27 8.56 8.21
C ARG A 146 12.60 7.60 7.22
N LEU A 147 11.28 7.58 7.18
CA LEU A 147 10.50 6.78 6.22
C LEU A 147 10.48 7.39 4.81
N GLY A 148 10.92 8.64 4.66
CA GLY A 148 11.02 9.32 3.38
C GLY A 148 9.66 9.56 2.70
N ILE A 149 8.55 9.57 3.45
CA ILE A 149 7.18 9.71 2.90
C ILE A 149 7.04 11.00 2.07
N SER A 150 7.72 12.07 2.49
CA SER A 150 7.71 13.34 1.76
C SER A 150 8.46 13.31 0.41
N ARG A 151 9.12 12.20 0.08
CA ARG A 151 9.83 12.01 -1.21
C ARG A 151 8.98 11.29 -2.26
N ASN A 152 7.82 10.75 -1.85
CA ASN A 152 6.82 10.23 -2.78
C ASN A 152 6.28 11.37 -3.66
N PHE A 153 5.90 11.07 -4.89
CA PHE A 153 5.50 12.06 -5.89
C PHE A 153 4.10 12.62 -5.60
N TYR A 154 3.25 11.82 -4.96
CA TYR A 154 1.92 12.18 -4.52
C TYR A 154 1.80 11.98 -3.01
N ARG A 155 1.26 12.99 -2.34
CA ARG A 155 1.14 13.00 -0.87
C ARG A 155 -0.11 12.24 -0.43
N CYS A 156 0.05 11.36 0.56
CA CYS A 156 -1.07 10.75 1.25
C CYS A 156 -1.36 11.56 2.53
N GLU A 157 -2.27 12.52 2.43
CA GLU A 157 -2.56 13.47 3.52
C GLU A 157 -3.00 12.77 4.81
N ARG A 158 -3.79 11.70 4.70
CA ARG A 158 -4.23 10.91 5.87
C ARG A 158 -3.07 10.22 6.56
N LEU A 159 -2.19 9.55 5.81
CA LEU A 159 -1.03 8.89 6.41
C LEU A 159 -0.09 9.91 7.06
N GLU A 160 0.15 11.06 6.43
CA GLU A 160 0.97 12.12 7.02
C GLU A 160 0.33 12.69 8.29
N THR A 161 -1.00 12.81 8.33
CA THR A 161 -1.72 13.26 9.53
C THR A 161 -1.54 12.26 10.68
N ILE A 162 -1.66 10.96 10.40
CA ILE A 162 -1.40 9.90 11.38
C ILE A 162 0.07 9.91 11.80
N ALA A 163 1.01 10.10 10.87
CA ALA A 163 2.43 10.14 11.18
C ALA A 163 2.79 11.30 12.13
N ARG A 164 2.06 12.41 12.08
CA ARG A 164 2.24 13.60 12.94
C ARG A 164 1.44 13.58 14.23
N SER A 165 0.49 12.65 14.39
CA SER A 165 -0.27 12.52 15.63
C SER A 165 0.63 12.08 16.78
N ALA A 166 0.21 12.34 18.02
CA ALA A 166 0.87 11.77 19.18
C ALA A 166 0.77 10.24 19.12
N SER A 167 1.85 9.55 19.53
CA SER A 167 1.79 8.11 19.70
C SER A 167 0.87 7.76 20.86
N GLU A 168 0.05 6.73 20.71
CA GLU A 168 -0.72 6.17 21.81
C GLU A 168 0.25 5.43 22.72
N SER A 169 0.28 5.79 24.01
CA SER A 169 1.07 5.07 25.00
C SER A 169 0.36 3.75 25.34
N HIS A 170 0.87 2.62 24.86
CA HIS A 170 0.52 1.32 25.42
C HIS A 170 1.13 1.21 26.83
N TYR A 171 0.39 1.66 27.84
CA TYR A 171 0.56 1.24 29.22
C TYR A 171 -0.82 0.80 29.75
N ALA A 172 -0.85 -0.36 30.42
CA ALA A 172 -2.01 -1.18 30.83
C ALA A 172 -2.57 -2.08 29.70
N THR A 173 -2.25 -3.38 29.66
CA THR A 173 -2.78 -4.36 30.63
C THR A 173 -1.83 -5.57 30.76
N THR A 174 -0.95 -5.53 31.76
CA THR A 174 -0.32 -6.72 32.35
C THR A 174 -0.54 -6.71 33.85
N VAL A 175 -1.80 -6.79 34.30
CA VAL A 175 -2.14 -7.16 35.68
C VAL A 175 -3.53 -7.84 35.70
N ASN A 176 -3.55 -9.10 36.16
CA ASN A 176 -4.67 -9.94 36.64
C ASN A 176 -5.64 -10.60 35.64
N ALA A 177 -5.34 -11.85 35.28
CA ALA A 177 -6.16 -13.04 35.62
C ALA A 177 -5.31 -14.31 35.48
#